data_AF-A0A2C5Z9M7-F1
#
_entry.id   AF-A0A2C5Z9M7-F1
#
_cell.length_a   1.000
_cell.length_b   1.000
_cell.length_c   1.000
_cell.angle_alpha   90.00
_cell.angle_beta   90.00
_cell.angle_gamma   90.00
#
_symmetry.space_group_name_H-M   'P 1'
#
loop_
_entity.id
_entity.type
_entity.pdbx_description
1 polymer ?
#
loop_
_entity_poly.entity_id
_entity_poly.type
_entity_poly.pdbx_seq_one_letter_code
_entity_poly.pdbx_strand_id
1 'polypeptide(L)'
;MCFTTDQYPEQASNILLVNKANTMLGRHKERLYIGLYVRGGASKMPGGEDEYHWAFLAGPKKHPMSGSRHIMYHAKENLVISGDPPQVRRQWSYVNDSDRAAMLLVRIVVGKIINRQRLNDIFTRVPLRTDDPDYNCVFWMQDAFRRVLQDSQAVRTTVSSWESVRQTAMDYVGQKKLAHRFDGKDTSIIFDPLKPATWDMLLERESNP
;
A
#
# COMPACT_ATOMS: atom_id res chain seq x y z
N MET A 1 40.31 -27.82 -15.45
CA MET A 1 39.95 -26.49 -15.99
C MET A 1 38.44 -26.47 -16.15
N CYS A 2 37.73 -25.81 -15.24
CA CYS A 2 36.28 -25.60 -15.32
C CYS A 2 36.01 -24.26 -15.99
N PHE A 3 35.20 -24.26 -17.04
CA PHE A 3 34.50 -23.07 -17.52
C PHE A 3 33.01 -23.30 -17.28
N THR A 4 32.46 -22.67 -16.25
CA THR A 4 31.02 -22.48 -16.11
C THR A 4 30.66 -21.18 -16.81
N THR A 5 30.09 -21.27 -18.01
CA THR A 5 29.41 -20.13 -18.64
C THR A 5 28.11 -19.88 -17.88
N ASP A 6 28.05 -18.76 -17.16
CA ASP A 6 26.82 -18.21 -16.59
C ASP A 6 25.87 -17.80 -17.74
N GLN A 7 25.07 -18.75 -18.21
CA GLN A 7 23.90 -18.42 -19.01
C GLN A 7 22.87 -17.77 -18.09
N TYR A 8 22.92 -16.44 -17.98
CA TYR A 8 21.76 -15.67 -17.55
C TYR A 8 20.57 -16.04 -18.45
N PRO A 9 19.44 -16.49 -17.90
CA PRO A 9 18.33 -16.93 -18.72
C PRO A 9 17.83 -15.74 -19.56
N GLU A 10 17.80 -15.95 -20.87
CA GLU A 10 17.40 -15.02 -21.94
C GLU A 10 16.01 -14.37 -21.67
N GLN A 11 15.19 -14.98 -20.82
CA GLN A 11 13.92 -14.44 -20.34
C GLN A 11 14.09 -13.23 -19.41
N ALA A 12 15.09 -13.22 -18.53
CA ALA A 12 15.33 -12.14 -17.56
C ALA A 12 15.86 -10.87 -18.24
N SER A 13 16.73 -11.01 -19.23
CA SER A 13 17.23 -9.90 -20.06
C SER A 13 16.13 -9.29 -20.93
N ASN A 14 15.25 -10.13 -21.49
CA ASN A 14 14.07 -9.67 -22.22
C ASN A 14 13.06 -8.92 -21.33
N ILE A 15 12.80 -9.37 -20.11
CA ILE A 15 11.93 -8.66 -19.16
C ILE A 15 12.50 -7.27 -18.80
N LEU A 16 13.82 -7.17 -18.59
CA LEU A 16 14.46 -5.89 -18.28
C LEU A 16 14.35 -4.90 -19.45
N LEU A 17 14.55 -5.36 -20.68
CA LEU A 17 14.40 -4.59 -21.92
C LEU A 17 12.96 -4.15 -22.14
N VAL A 18 11.99 -5.04 -21.93
CA VAL A 18 10.55 -4.73 -22.03
C VAL A 18 10.13 -3.71 -20.96
N ASN A 19 10.63 -3.83 -19.73
CA ASN A 19 10.35 -2.87 -18.66
C ASN A 19 10.96 -1.49 -18.97
N LYS A 20 12.19 -1.45 -19.50
CA LYS A 20 12.82 -0.20 -19.97
C LYS A 20 12.05 0.42 -21.14
N ALA A 21 11.66 -0.36 -22.14
CA ALA A 21 10.88 0.11 -23.28
C ALA A 21 9.48 0.60 -22.87
N ASN A 22 8.79 -0.11 -21.98
CA ASN A 22 7.50 0.31 -21.44
C ASN A 22 7.59 1.53 -20.53
N THR A 23 8.73 1.74 -19.86
CA THR A 23 9.04 2.98 -19.11
C THR A 23 9.21 4.14 -20.09
N MET A 24 10.01 3.95 -21.15
CA MET A 24 10.24 4.95 -22.21
C MET A 24 8.96 5.29 -23.01
N LEU A 25 8.06 4.31 -23.20
CA LEU A 25 6.78 4.48 -23.90
C LEU A 25 5.62 4.95 -22.99
N GLY A 26 5.88 5.23 -21.71
CA GLY A 26 4.84 5.66 -20.76
C GLY A 26 3.75 4.61 -20.48
N ARG A 27 4.05 3.32 -20.73
CA ARG A 27 3.15 2.17 -20.54
C ARG A 27 3.19 1.60 -19.12
N HIS A 28 4.25 1.82 -18.34
CA HIS A 28 4.25 1.57 -16.89
C HIS A 28 3.70 2.78 -16.14
N LYS A 29 2.38 2.98 -16.20
CA LYS A 29 1.69 4.00 -15.41
C LYS A 29 1.59 3.51 -13.97
N GLU A 30 2.64 3.71 -13.19
CA GLU A 30 2.64 3.42 -11.78
C GLU A 30 1.69 4.34 -11.01
N ARG A 31 1.05 3.80 -10.00
CA ARG A 31 0.09 4.48 -9.15
C ARG A 31 0.47 4.28 -7.71
N LEU A 32 0.28 5.36 -6.94
CA LEU A 32 0.29 5.30 -5.49
C LEU A 32 -1.15 5.08 -5.05
N TYR A 33 -1.34 4.05 -4.23
CA TYR A 33 -2.62 3.71 -3.63
C TYR A 33 -2.52 3.73 -2.11
N ILE A 34 -3.66 3.90 -1.45
CA ILE A 34 -3.89 3.46 -0.08
C ILE A 34 -4.54 2.09 -0.13
N GLY A 35 -4.05 1.12 0.65
CA GLY A 35 -4.70 -0.15 0.89
C GLY A 35 -5.24 -0.21 2.32
N LEU A 36 -6.49 -0.64 2.47
CA LEU A 36 -7.06 -1.00 3.78
C LEU A 36 -7.14 -2.52 3.89
N TYR A 37 -6.47 -3.06 4.90
CA TYR A 37 -6.37 -4.49 5.15
C TYR A 37 -7.16 -4.86 6.40
N VAL A 38 -7.63 -6.11 6.43
CA VAL A 38 -8.21 -6.71 7.63
C VAL A 38 -7.19 -6.62 8.78
N ARG A 39 -7.66 -6.16 9.94
CA ARG A 39 -6.91 -6.13 11.18
C ARG A 39 -7.77 -6.71 12.30
N GLY A 40 -7.12 -7.41 13.24
CA GLY A 40 -7.77 -7.90 14.45
C GLY A 40 -7.64 -6.90 15.60
N GLY A 41 -8.62 -6.89 16.49
CA GLY A 41 -8.65 -6.07 17.70
C GLY A 41 -9.71 -4.97 17.67
N ALA A 42 -9.98 -4.38 18.83
CA ALA A 42 -10.88 -3.24 18.94
C ALA A 42 -10.20 -1.95 18.46
N SER A 43 -10.91 -1.18 17.65
CA SER A 43 -10.49 0.17 17.25
C SER A 43 -10.47 1.11 18.46
N LYS A 44 -9.45 1.97 18.51
CA LYS A 44 -9.27 3.00 19.53
C LYS A 44 -9.38 4.41 18.97
N MET A 45 -9.18 4.59 17.66
CA MET A 45 -9.32 5.90 17.03
C MET A 45 -10.80 6.30 16.94
N PRO A 46 -11.16 7.57 17.20
CA PRO A 46 -12.55 8.01 17.23
C PRO A 46 -13.35 7.75 15.95
N GLY A 47 -12.69 7.77 14.79
CA GLY A 47 -13.35 7.53 13.50
C GLY A 47 -13.27 6.08 13.02
N GLY A 48 -12.77 5.16 13.84
CA GLY A 48 -12.67 3.74 13.47
C GLY A 48 -11.49 3.41 12.56
N GLU A 49 -10.57 4.34 12.30
CA GLU A 49 -9.55 4.15 11.26
C GLU A 49 -8.64 2.95 11.57
N ASP A 50 -8.30 2.78 12.84
CA ASP A 50 -7.43 1.71 13.29
C ASP A 50 -8.15 0.35 13.41
N GLU A 51 -9.43 0.25 13.02
CA GLU A 51 -10.11 -1.02 12.69
C GLU A 51 -9.43 -1.73 11.51
N TYR A 52 -8.74 -0.97 10.65
CA TYR A 52 -8.01 -1.49 9.51
C TYR A 52 -6.50 -1.37 9.72
N HIS A 53 -5.74 -2.21 9.01
CA HIS A 53 -4.32 -1.98 8.81
C HIS A 53 -4.12 -1.15 7.53
N TRP A 54 -3.47 -0.01 7.65
CA TRP A 54 -3.25 0.92 6.55
C TRP A 54 -1.85 0.74 5.96
N ALA A 55 -1.78 0.81 4.64
CA ALA A 55 -0.51 0.78 3.92
C ALA A 55 -0.57 1.60 2.63
N PHE A 56 0.58 2.12 2.18
CA PHE A 56 0.70 2.54 0.80
C PHE A 56 0.96 1.33 -0.07
N LEU A 57 0.32 1.27 -1.23
CA LEU A 57 0.65 0.33 -2.27
C LEU A 57 1.17 1.10 -3.46
N ALA A 58 2.20 0.58 -4.09
CA ALA A 58 2.64 1.14 -5.34
C ALA A 58 2.91 0.05 -6.36
N GLY A 59 2.24 0.20 -7.50
CA GLY A 59 2.21 -0.79 -8.55
C GLY A 59 1.55 -0.25 -9.82
N PRO A 60 1.35 -1.10 -10.83
CA PRO A 60 0.84 -0.68 -12.13
C PRO A 60 -0.64 -0.30 -12.08
N LYS A 61 -1.04 0.70 -12.88
CA LYS A 61 -2.45 1.12 -13.04
C LYS A 61 -3.40 -0.04 -13.36
N LYS A 62 -2.97 -0.94 -14.25
CA LYS A 62 -3.74 -2.13 -14.64
C LYS A 62 -3.08 -3.32 -13.96
N HIS A 63 -3.87 -4.18 -13.32
CA HIS A 63 -3.37 -5.48 -12.92
C HIS A 63 -2.96 -6.26 -14.18
N PRO A 64 -1.70 -6.68 -14.33
CA PRO A 64 -1.37 -7.67 -15.32
C PRO A 64 -2.00 -9.00 -14.92
N MET A 65 -2.42 -9.76 -15.93
CA MET A 65 -2.99 -11.10 -15.78
C MET A 65 -2.05 -12.10 -15.07
N SER A 66 -0.76 -11.75 -14.93
CA SER A 66 0.26 -12.56 -14.27
C SER A 66 1.02 -11.75 -13.22
N GLY A 67 0.61 -11.87 -11.95
CA GLY A 67 1.53 -11.83 -10.82
C GLY A 67 2.27 -10.54 -10.47
N SER A 68 1.98 -9.36 -11.04
CA SER A 68 2.60 -8.14 -10.50
C SER A 68 1.98 -7.80 -9.14
N ARG A 69 2.74 -8.06 -8.09
CA ARG A 69 2.43 -7.69 -6.71
C ARG A 69 2.72 -6.20 -6.53
N HIS A 70 1.85 -5.50 -5.81
CA HIS A 70 2.21 -4.15 -5.37
C HIS A 70 3.33 -4.27 -4.34
N ILE A 71 4.20 -3.26 -4.31
CA ILE A 71 5.05 -3.07 -3.13
C ILE A 71 4.17 -2.40 -2.08
N MET A 72 4.10 -3.01 -0.90
CA MET A 72 3.37 -2.53 0.26
C MET A 72 4.33 -1.85 1.22
N TYR A 73 4.07 -0.59 1.56
CA TYR A 73 4.83 0.19 2.54
C TYR A 73 3.96 0.46 3.74
N HIS A 74 4.42 0.07 4.92
CA HIS A 74 3.65 0.23 6.14
C HIS A 74 4.53 0.28 7.38
N ALA A 75 3.98 0.90 8.44
CA ALA A 75 4.47 0.69 9.79
C ALA A 75 3.73 -0.50 10.41
N LYS A 76 4.49 -1.40 11.02
CA LYS A 76 3.99 -2.61 11.66
C LYS A 76 4.39 -2.62 13.14
N GLU A 77 3.43 -2.93 14.01
CA GLU A 77 3.68 -3.18 15.43
C GLU A 77 4.28 -4.58 15.59
N ASN A 78 5.35 -4.68 16.36
CA ASN A 78 5.97 -5.93 16.76
C ASN A 78 6.06 -5.97 18.29
N LEU A 79 5.93 -7.17 18.86
CA LEU A 79 6.22 -7.40 20.27
C LEU A 79 7.68 -7.82 20.37
N VAL A 80 8.46 -7.07 21.13
CA VAL A 80 9.87 -7.34 21.38
C VAL A 80 10.09 -7.57 22.88
N ILE A 81 10.90 -8.57 23.20
CA ILE A 81 11.32 -8.82 24.58
C ILE A 81 12.64 -8.07 24.78
N SER A 82 12.68 -7.13 25.72
CA SER A 82 13.86 -6.31 25.99
C SER A 82 13.91 -5.83 27.44
N GLY A 83 15.12 -5.45 27.90
CA GLY A 83 15.39 -5.03 29.28
C GLY A 83 15.89 -6.14 30.19
N ASP A 84 16.31 -5.75 31.39
CA ASP A 84 16.66 -6.66 32.50
C ASP A 84 15.95 -6.16 33.79
N PRO A 85 14.96 -6.89 34.32
CA PRO A 85 14.45 -8.19 33.84
C PRO A 85 13.72 -8.07 32.49
N PRO A 86 13.57 -9.17 31.71
CA PRO A 86 12.93 -9.15 30.40
C PRO A 86 11.48 -8.68 30.45
N GLN A 87 11.14 -7.66 29.66
CA GLN A 87 9.78 -7.13 29.54
C GLN A 87 9.31 -7.16 28.08
N VAL A 88 8.04 -7.51 27.87
CA VAL A 88 7.39 -7.40 26.55
C VAL A 88 7.09 -5.93 26.28
N ARG A 89 7.66 -5.40 25.20
CA ARG A 89 7.43 -4.03 24.72
C ARG A 89 6.88 -4.04 23.31
N ARG A 90 6.07 -3.03 23.00
CA ARG A 90 5.62 -2.76 21.64
C ARG A 90 6.69 -1.93 20.95
N GLN A 91 7.07 -2.33 19.73
CA GLN A 91 7.98 -1.58 18.89
C GLN A 91 7.44 -1.49 17.48
N TRP A 92 7.56 -0.32 16.87
CA TRP A 92 7.14 -0.11 15.49
C TRP A 92 8.33 -0.28 14.54
N SER A 93 8.09 -0.95 13.42
CA SER A 93 9.05 -1.09 12.32
C SER A 93 8.43 -0.63 11.00
N TYR A 94 9.22 0.05 10.17
CA TYR A 94 8.90 0.26 8.76
C TYR A 94 9.21 -1.00 7.98
N VAL A 95 8.30 -1.39 7.08
CA VAL A 95 8.44 -2.57 6.23
C VAL A 95 8.04 -2.22 4.80
N ASN A 96 8.79 -2.73 3.82
CA ASN A 96 8.45 -2.73 2.41
C ASN A 96 8.45 -4.17 1.85
N ASP A 97 7.28 -4.80 1.76
CA ASP A 97 7.13 -6.18 1.30
C ASP A 97 6.15 -6.28 0.11
N SER A 98 5.85 -7.52 -0.30
CA SER A 98 4.81 -7.77 -1.29
C SER A 98 3.43 -7.63 -0.67
N ASP A 99 2.48 -7.08 -1.44
CA ASP A 99 1.10 -6.94 -0.97
C ASP A 99 0.43 -8.25 -0.55
N ARG A 100 -0.41 -8.16 0.49
CA ARG A 100 -1.16 -9.28 1.04
C ARG A 100 -2.56 -9.34 0.44
N ALA A 101 -2.65 -9.66 -0.85
CA ALA A 101 -3.90 -9.59 -1.62
C ALA A 101 -5.11 -10.24 -0.92
N ALA A 102 -4.92 -11.40 -0.27
CA ALA A 102 -5.97 -12.12 0.47
C ALA A 102 -6.61 -11.31 1.62
N MET A 103 -5.90 -10.34 2.19
CA MET A 103 -6.35 -9.54 3.33
C MET A 103 -6.79 -8.12 2.92
N LEU A 104 -6.67 -7.77 1.64
CA LEU A 104 -6.95 -6.42 1.14
C LEU A 104 -8.45 -6.24 0.91
N LEU A 105 -9.05 -5.27 1.60
CA LEU A 105 -10.48 -4.98 1.50
C LEU A 105 -10.78 -4.01 0.35
N VAL A 106 -10.10 -2.86 0.36
CA VAL A 106 -10.25 -1.81 -0.65
C VAL A 106 -8.91 -1.17 -0.99
N ARG A 107 -8.83 -0.56 -2.17
CA ARG A 107 -7.74 0.33 -2.58
C ARG A 107 -8.26 1.69 -3.01
N ILE A 108 -7.47 2.72 -2.75
CA ILE A 108 -7.78 4.09 -3.15
C ILE A 108 -6.61 4.63 -3.97
N VAL A 109 -6.81 5.01 -5.24
CA VAL A 109 -5.78 5.69 -6.04
C VAL A 109 -5.63 7.11 -5.53
N VAL A 110 -4.43 7.47 -5.08
CA VAL A 110 -4.14 8.81 -4.52
C VAL A 110 -3.07 9.55 -5.30
N GLY A 111 -2.34 8.88 -6.19
CA GLY A 111 -1.42 9.59 -7.07
C GLY A 111 -0.78 8.80 -8.20
N LYS A 112 -0.03 9.52 -9.05
CA LYS A 112 0.74 8.98 -10.17
C LYS A 112 2.24 9.08 -9.87
N ILE A 113 2.85 7.92 -9.66
CA ILE A 113 4.27 7.82 -9.34
C ILE A 113 5.07 8.13 -10.61
N ILE A 114 6.06 9.02 -10.46
CA ILE A 114 6.99 9.39 -11.52
C ILE A 114 8.45 9.08 -11.15
N ASN A 115 8.76 8.91 -9.87
CA ASN A 115 10.06 8.47 -9.40
C ASN A 115 9.91 7.51 -8.21
N ARG A 116 10.02 6.21 -8.50
CA ARG A 116 9.85 5.12 -7.53
C ARG A 116 10.96 5.09 -6.48
N GLN A 117 12.21 5.31 -6.89
CA GLN A 117 13.33 5.29 -5.95
C GLN A 117 13.18 6.42 -4.91
N ARG A 118 12.82 7.61 -5.38
CA ARG A 118 12.57 8.75 -4.49
C ARG A 118 11.40 8.51 -3.54
N LEU A 119 10.33 7.85 -4.00
CA LEU A 119 9.23 7.43 -3.13
C LEU A 119 9.72 6.49 -2.01
N ASN A 120 10.56 5.51 -2.34
CA ASN A 120 11.17 4.62 -1.34
C ASN A 120 11.99 5.41 -0.32
N ASP A 121 12.83 6.34 -0.79
CA ASP A 121 13.69 7.16 0.07
C ASP A 121 12.88 8.03 1.02
N ILE A 122 11.74 8.57 0.56
CA ILE A 122 10.80 9.32 1.41
C ILE A 122 10.27 8.42 2.52
N PHE A 123 9.72 7.24 2.18
CA PHE A 123 9.08 6.35 3.14
C PHE A 123 10.05 5.76 4.17
N THR A 124 11.27 5.41 3.77
CA THR A 124 12.31 4.92 4.69
C THR A 124 12.74 5.98 5.71
N ARG A 125 12.57 7.28 5.41
CA ARG A 125 12.95 8.39 6.30
C ARG A 125 11.81 8.89 7.19
N VAL A 126 10.63 8.27 7.14
CA VAL A 126 9.51 8.65 8.01
C VAL A 126 9.81 8.18 9.44
N PRO A 127 9.89 9.09 10.43
CA PRO A 127 10.16 8.70 11.81
C PRO A 127 9.08 7.79 12.37
N LEU A 128 9.49 6.80 13.16
CA LEU A 128 8.60 5.94 13.93
C LEU A 128 8.55 6.42 15.38
N ARG A 129 7.35 6.58 15.94
CA ARG A 129 7.16 7.08 17.30
C ARG A 129 6.90 5.89 18.24
N THR A 130 7.94 5.11 18.50
CA THR A 130 7.80 3.88 19.32
C THR A 130 7.42 4.17 20.77
N ASP A 131 7.77 5.35 21.28
CA ASP A 131 7.50 5.73 22.68
C ASP A 131 6.11 6.33 22.89
N ASP A 132 5.34 6.54 21.81
CA ASP A 132 3.99 7.11 21.85
C ASP A 132 2.94 5.97 21.89
N PRO A 133 2.18 5.81 22.99
CA PRO A 133 1.23 4.72 23.16
C PRO A 133 0.02 4.80 22.23
N ASP A 134 -0.26 5.98 21.67
CA ASP A 134 -1.37 6.21 20.74
C ASP A 134 -0.93 6.08 19.27
N TYR A 135 0.39 5.97 19.03
CA TYR A 135 0.93 5.82 17.70
C TYR A 135 0.50 4.51 17.03
N ASN A 136 0.16 4.62 15.75
CA ASN A 136 -0.29 3.50 14.93
C ASN A 136 0.03 3.70 13.44
N CYS A 137 -0.34 2.71 12.61
CA CYS A 137 -0.10 2.77 11.16
C CYS A 137 -0.76 3.98 10.48
N VAL A 138 -1.90 4.49 10.97
CA VAL A 138 -2.60 5.66 10.41
C VAL A 138 -1.76 6.93 10.61
N PHE A 139 -1.13 7.10 11.78
CA PHE A 139 -0.22 8.22 12.03
C PHE A 139 1.03 8.17 11.15
N TRP A 140 1.61 6.97 10.97
CA TRP A 140 2.72 6.81 10.02
C TRP A 140 2.32 7.20 8.60
N MET A 141 1.14 6.75 8.16
CA MET A 141 0.60 7.06 6.82
C MET A 141 0.41 8.57 6.62
N GLN A 142 -0.10 9.26 7.64
CA GLN A 142 -0.25 10.72 7.63
C GLN A 142 1.10 11.44 7.44
N ASP A 143 2.11 11.09 8.24
CA ASP A 143 3.43 11.70 8.16
C ASP A 143 4.12 11.39 6.82
N ALA A 144 4.00 10.16 6.36
CA ALA A 144 4.52 9.71 5.08
C ALA A 144 3.85 10.45 3.90
N PHE A 145 2.52 10.59 3.90
CA PHE A 145 1.80 11.29 2.84
C PHE A 145 2.16 12.76 2.79
N ARG A 146 2.26 13.44 3.94
CA ARG A 146 2.70 14.83 4.02
C ARG A 146 4.07 15.03 3.38
N ARG A 147 5.02 14.11 3.62
CA ARG A 147 6.35 14.14 3.00
C ARG A 147 6.30 13.91 1.49
N VAL A 148 5.42 13.04 1.01
CA VAL A 148 5.18 12.86 -0.44
C VAL A 148 4.67 14.16 -1.08
N LEU A 149 3.74 14.85 -0.43
CA LEU A 149 3.21 16.13 -0.90
C LEU A 149 4.27 17.23 -0.91
N GLN A 150 5.07 17.33 0.15
CA GLN A 150 6.18 18.27 0.26
C GLN A 150 7.27 18.02 -0.79
N ASP A 151 7.55 16.75 -1.08
CA ASP A 151 8.56 16.37 -2.06
C ASP A 151 8.18 16.80 -3.48
N SER A 152 6.91 16.58 -3.87
CA SER A 152 6.33 16.91 -5.20
C SER A 152 7.04 16.32 -6.43
N GLN A 153 8.08 15.51 -6.25
CA GLN A 153 8.93 14.98 -7.32
C GLN A 153 8.87 13.45 -7.41
N ALA A 154 8.46 12.76 -6.36
CA ALA A 154 8.14 11.32 -6.40
C ALA A 154 6.81 11.05 -7.09
N VAL A 155 5.82 11.93 -6.92
CA VAL A 155 4.43 11.76 -7.38
C VAL A 155 3.91 13.08 -7.96
N ARG A 156 3.47 13.09 -9.23
CA ARG A 156 3.19 14.33 -10.01
C ARG A 156 1.71 14.75 -10.02
N THR A 157 0.80 13.78 -10.01
CA THR A 157 -0.64 14.03 -9.84
C THR A 157 -1.01 13.38 -8.52
N THR A 158 -1.37 14.16 -7.51
CA THR A 158 -1.68 13.70 -6.16
C THR A 158 -2.95 14.35 -5.64
N VAL A 159 -3.69 13.63 -4.81
CA VAL A 159 -4.68 14.24 -3.92
C VAL A 159 -3.96 15.20 -2.98
N SER A 160 -4.58 16.34 -2.66
CA SER A 160 -3.90 17.47 -2.01
C SER A 160 -3.78 17.39 -0.49
N SER A 161 -4.55 16.53 0.19
CA SER A 161 -4.51 16.41 1.65
C SER A 161 -4.67 14.98 2.15
N TRP A 162 -4.05 14.71 3.30
CA TRP A 162 -4.21 13.43 3.99
C TRP A 162 -5.65 13.25 4.50
N GLU A 163 -6.27 14.33 4.96
CA GLU A 163 -7.61 14.32 5.54
C GLU A 163 -8.65 13.88 4.50
N SER A 164 -8.54 14.37 3.25
CA SER A 164 -9.39 13.92 2.15
C SER A 164 -9.17 12.44 1.83
N VAL A 165 -7.90 11.99 1.78
CA VAL A 165 -7.57 10.58 1.54
C VAL A 165 -8.15 9.67 2.62
N ARG A 166 -7.96 10.04 3.90
CA ARG A 166 -8.48 9.29 5.05
C ARG A 166 -9.99 9.18 4.99
N GLN A 167 -10.69 10.30 4.79
CA GLN A 167 -12.14 10.35 4.72
C GLN A 167 -12.67 9.46 3.59
N THR A 168 -12.15 9.62 2.37
CA THR A 168 -12.56 8.80 1.22
C THR A 168 -12.30 7.31 1.43
N ALA A 169 -11.16 6.95 2.03
CA ALA A 169 -10.87 5.54 2.31
C ALA A 169 -11.89 4.93 3.28
N MET A 170 -12.21 5.65 4.36
CA MET A 170 -13.19 5.21 5.37
C MET A 170 -14.61 5.15 4.82
N ASP A 171 -15.03 6.15 4.05
CA ASP A 171 -16.35 6.17 3.42
C ASP A 171 -16.51 5.01 2.43
N TYR A 172 -15.50 4.78 1.59
CA TYR A 172 -15.55 3.77 0.56
C TYR A 172 -15.58 2.35 1.16
N VAL A 173 -14.74 2.05 2.16
CA VAL A 173 -14.81 0.73 2.83
C VAL A 173 -16.12 0.54 3.58
N GLY A 174 -16.67 1.61 4.18
CA GLY A 174 -18.00 1.60 4.79
C GLY A 174 -19.10 1.26 3.78
N GLN A 175 -19.09 1.88 2.60
CA GLN A 175 -20.02 1.55 1.51
C GLN A 175 -19.90 0.08 1.08
N LYS A 176 -18.67 -0.46 0.96
CA LYS A 176 -18.47 -1.88 0.61
C LYS A 176 -18.91 -2.85 1.70
N LYS A 177 -18.77 -2.47 2.97
CA LYS A 177 -19.35 -3.21 4.11
C LYS A 177 -20.88 -3.23 4.03
N LEU A 178 -21.52 -2.09 3.80
CA LEU A 178 -22.99 -2.00 3.66
C LEU A 178 -23.52 -2.80 2.46
N ALA A 179 -22.73 -2.87 1.38
CA ALA A 179 -23.02 -3.70 0.22
C ALA A 179 -22.65 -5.18 0.42
N HIS A 180 -22.38 -5.64 1.64
CA HIS A 180 -22.10 -7.05 1.96
C HIS A 180 -20.92 -7.67 1.20
N ARG A 181 -19.98 -6.85 0.72
CA ARG A 181 -18.86 -7.31 -0.11
C ARG A 181 -17.94 -8.30 0.61
N PHE A 182 -17.86 -8.21 1.93
CA PHE A 182 -16.86 -8.90 2.74
C PHE A 182 -17.43 -9.97 3.67
N ASP A 183 -18.76 -10.05 3.83
CA ASP A 183 -19.40 -10.92 4.83
C ASP A 183 -20.16 -12.11 4.21
N GLY A 184 -20.22 -12.19 2.88
CA GLY A 184 -20.86 -13.29 2.15
C GLY A 184 -22.39 -13.32 2.28
N LYS A 185 -23.01 -12.25 2.80
CA LYS A 185 -24.48 -12.19 2.94
C LYS A 185 -25.18 -11.92 1.62
N ASP A 186 -24.52 -11.22 0.70
CA ASP A 186 -25.00 -11.08 -0.67
C ASP A 186 -24.37 -12.18 -1.54
N THR A 187 -25.17 -13.19 -1.89
CA THR A 187 -24.73 -14.33 -2.68
C THR A 187 -24.41 -13.98 -4.14
N SER A 188 -24.80 -12.78 -4.61
CA SER A 188 -24.42 -12.28 -5.93
C SER A 188 -22.98 -11.74 -5.97
N ILE A 189 -22.38 -11.48 -4.80
CA ILE A 189 -21.02 -10.96 -4.68
C ILE A 189 -20.07 -12.08 -4.30
N ILE A 190 -19.18 -12.43 -5.25
CA ILE A 190 -18.06 -13.33 -4.99
C ILE A 190 -16.83 -12.49 -4.64
N PHE A 191 -16.33 -12.64 -3.41
CA PHE A 191 -15.08 -12.00 -3.01
C PHE A 191 -13.90 -12.60 -3.80
N ASP A 192 -13.25 -11.77 -4.61
CA ASP A 192 -12.05 -12.12 -5.36
C ASP A 192 -10.86 -11.26 -4.86
N PRO A 193 -9.90 -11.86 -4.14
CA PRO A 193 -8.71 -11.16 -3.64
C PRO A 193 -7.85 -10.52 -4.73
N LEU A 194 -7.94 -11.01 -5.97
CA LEU A 194 -7.21 -10.46 -7.12
C LEU A 194 -7.93 -9.27 -7.74
N LYS A 195 -9.17 -9.01 -7.35
CA LYS A 195 -10.01 -7.91 -7.81
C LYS A 195 -10.51 -7.07 -6.62
N PRO A 196 -9.61 -6.47 -5.84
CA PRO A 196 -10.01 -5.64 -4.71
C PRO A 196 -10.78 -4.41 -5.21
N ALA A 197 -11.84 -4.04 -4.49
CA ALA A 197 -12.62 -2.84 -4.77
C ALA A 197 -11.70 -1.63 -4.78
N THR A 198 -11.72 -0.85 -5.87
CA THR A 198 -10.75 0.24 -6.08
C THR A 198 -11.46 1.55 -6.42
N TRP A 199 -11.27 2.59 -5.60
CA TRP A 199 -11.74 3.96 -5.88
C TRP A 199 -10.59 4.79 -6.45
N ASP A 200 -10.81 5.49 -7.56
CA ASP A 200 -9.83 6.41 -8.14
C ASP A 200 -10.15 7.85 -7.74
N MET A 201 -9.46 8.41 -6.73
CA MET A 201 -9.68 9.80 -6.31
C MET A 201 -9.23 10.83 -7.35
N LEU A 202 -8.41 10.43 -8.34
CA LEU A 202 -7.98 11.33 -9.40
C LEU A 202 -9.04 11.46 -10.50
N LEU A 203 -9.99 10.52 -10.55
CA LEU A 203 -11.08 10.45 -11.53
C LEU A 203 -12.47 10.49 -10.86
N GLU A 204 -12.51 10.55 -9.53
CA GLU A 204 -13.73 10.57 -8.71
C GLU A 204 -14.71 9.45 -9.04
N ARG A 205 -14.19 8.24 -9.24
CA ARG A 205 -15.03 7.08 -9.59
C ARG A 205 -14.43 5.76 -9.12
N GLU A 206 -15.29 4.78 -8.96
CA GLU A 206 -14.88 3.39 -8.81
C GLU A 206 -14.27 2.89 -10.12
N SER A 207 -13.11 2.24 -10.01
CA SER A 207 -12.49 1.53 -11.12
C SER A 207 -12.78 0.04 -10.98
N ASN A 208 -13.33 -0.54 -12.04
CA ASN A 208 -13.43 -1.99 -12.14
C ASN A 208 -12.02 -2.58 -12.22
N PRO A 209 -11.68 -3.56 -11.37
CA PRO A 209 -10.38 -4.25 -11.39
C PRO A 209 -10.05 -4.88 -12.74
#